data_AF-A0A966U6H0-F1
#
_entry.id   AF-A0A966U6H0-F1
#
_cell.length_a   1.000
_cell.length_b   1.000
_cell.length_c   1.000
_cell.angle_alpha   90.00
_cell.angle_beta   90.00
_cell.angle_gamma   90.00
#
_symmetry.space_group_name_H-M   'P 1'
#
loop_
_entity.id
_entity.type
_entity.pdbx_description
1 polymer ?
#
loop_
_entity_poly.entity_id
_entity_poly.type
_entity_poly.pdbx_seq_one_letter_code
_entity_poly.pdbx_strand_id
1 'polypeptide(L)'
;MIDLRQLRNDPDGVRELMSRRNKPELVDELDHALRLDVRLRDITAERDGIRAKVNEVSKNVGALRKSGDTTAAEKLMAESRELGDKEVSLAGEYEEVSAALRDVLLRLPNVPHPEVVKGVGDTENPVIKGPVNMPSTFPEYQRVAHWDTATALGILDNERAVKISGAMFTMQRGAGATLARALCQYALDMNADAFEEIRPPSLVTTATLTATGQLPKFADDAYSIERDDLWCIPTAESSLTSIHAGEV
;
A
#
# COMPACT_ATOMS: atom_id res chain seq x y z
N MET A 1 -0.44 -2.23 5.07
CA MET A 1 -0.11 -1.07 5.93
C MET A 1 0.46 -1.59 7.24
N ILE A 2 1.48 -0.93 7.81
CA ILE A 2 2.03 -1.32 9.11
C ILE A 2 1.02 -0.98 10.22
N ASP A 3 0.89 -1.84 11.23
CA ASP A 3 0.05 -1.56 12.39
C ASP A 3 0.67 -0.42 13.24
N LEU A 4 -0.09 0.65 13.46
CA LEU A 4 0.31 1.75 14.32
C LEU A 4 0.63 1.30 15.75
N ARG A 5 0.00 0.25 16.25
CA ARG A 5 0.32 -0.32 17.58
C ARG A 5 1.74 -0.85 17.62
N GLN A 6 2.20 -1.48 16.55
CA GLN A 6 3.58 -1.97 16.44
C GLN A 6 4.55 -0.78 16.48
N LEU A 7 4.30 0.26 15.70
CA LEU A 7 5.11 1.49 15.69
C LEU A 7 5.19 2.16 17.08
N ARG A 8 4.10 2.13 17.84
CA ARG A 8 4.05 2.72 19.19
C ARG A 8 4.78 1.90 20.23
N ASN A 9 4.63 0.58 20.18
CA ASN A 9 5.15 -0.33 21.20
C ASN A 9 6.66 -0.55 21.07
N ASP A 10 7.18 -0.56 19.85
CA ASP A 10 8.61 -0.77 19.57
C ASP A 10 9.09 0.07 18.36
N PRO A 11 9.13 1.41 18.51
CA PRO A 11 9.58 2.28 17.44
C PRO A 11 11.04 2.01 17.04
N ASP A 12 11.90 1.70 18.01
CA ASP A 12 13.33 1.51 17.77
C ASP A 12 13.61 0.20 17.02
N GLY A 13 12.94 -0.91 17.37
CA GLY A 13 13.04 -2.15 16.61
C GLY A 13 12.50 -2.01 15.18
N VAL A 14 11.40 -1.27 14.98
CA VAL A 14 10.89 -0.97 13.64
C VAL A 14 11.88 -0.12 12.85
N ARG A 15 12.48 0.92 13.45
CA ARG A 15 13.53 1.74 12.80
C ARG A 15 14.72 0.89 12.39
N GLU A 16 15.20 0.01 13.28
CA GLU A 16 16.35 -0.85 12.98
C GLU A 16 16.06 -1.75 11.77
N LEU A 17 14.92 -2.45 11.77
CA LEU A 17 14.54 -3.33 10.68
C LEU A 17 14.32 -2.58 9.36
N MET A 18 13.67 -1.41 9.41
CA MET A 18 13.44 -0.58 8.23
C MET A 18 14.74 -0.04 7.65
N SER A 19 15.73 0.31 8.49
CA SER A 19 17.05 0.77 8.05
C SER A 19 17.80 -0.25 7.19
N ARG A 20 17.46 -1.55 7.29
CA ARG A 20 18.05 -2.60 6.46
C ARG A 20 17.72 -2.46 4.97
N ARG A 21 16.69 -1.68 4.63
CA ARG A 21 16.35 -1.33 3.24
C ARG A 21 17.30 -0.28 2.63
N ASN A 22 18.22 0.26 3.42
CA ASN A 22 19.22 1.24 3.02
C ASN A 22 18.64 2.50 2.36
N LYS A 23 17.53 2.99 2.92
CA LYS A 23 16.79 4.16 2.48
C LYS A 23 16.53 5.07 3.69
N PRO A 24 17.43 6.04 3.98
CA PRO A 24 17.32 6.90 5.16
C PRO A 24 15.98 7.62 5.24
N GLU A 25 15.39 8.00 4.11
CA GLU A 25 14.10 8.67 4.00
C GLU A 25 12.96 7.87 4.63
N LEU A 26 13.04 6.54 4.68
CA LEU A 26 12.03 5.69 5.30
C LEU A 26 11.98 5.87 6.83
N VAL A 27 13.11 6.16 7.45
CA VAL A 27 13.18 6.43 8.90
C VAL A 27 12.54 7.78 9.20
N ASP A 28 12.78 8.78 8.36
CA ASP A 28 12.17 10.10 8.49
C ASP A 28 10.64 10.05 8.30
N GLU A 29 10.16 9.25 7.33
CA GLU A 29 8.73 8.99 7.11
C GLU A 29 8.09 8.25 8.29
N LEU A 30 8.79 7.29 8.90
CA LEU A 30 8.33 6.60 10.10
C LEU A 30 8.16 7.57 11.28
N ASP A 31 9.14 8.44 11.49
CA ASP A 31 9.08 9.46 12.54
C ASP A 31 7.99 10.50 12.25
N HIS A 32 7.73 10.81 10.99
CA HIS A 32 6.60 11.65 10.59
C HIS A 32 5.26 10.99 10.93
N ALA A 33 5.08 9.71 10.61
CA ALA A 33 3.88 8.96 10.99
C ALA A 33 3.66 8.98 12.52
N LEU A 34 4.73 8.80 13.32
CA LEU A 34 4.65 8.87 14.78
C LEU A 34 4.26 10.27 15.29
N ARG A 35 4.74 11.35 14.66
CA ARG A 35 4.34 12.73 15.03
C ARG A 35 2.86 13.00 14.74
N LEU A 36 2.37 12.58 13.57
CA LEU A 36 0.96 12.70 13.20
C LEU A 36 0.08 11.89 14.17
N ASP A 37 0.52 10.70 14.54
CA ASP A 37 -0.15 9.85 15.52
C ASP A 37 -0.23 10.47 16.93
N VAL A 38 0.84 11.13 17.39
CA VAL A 38 0.82 11.92 18.63
C VAL A 38 -0.23 13.03 18.51
N ARG A 39 -0.21 13.80 17.42
CA ARG A 39 -1.14 14.93 17.24
C ARG A 39 -2.60 14.47 17.22
N LEU A 40 -2.93 13.35 16.58
CA LEU A 40 -4.29 12.79 16.60
C LEU A 40 -4.77 12.48 18.02
N ARG A 41 -3.89 11.93 18.86
CA ARG A 41 -4.21 11.62 20.26
C ARG A 41 -4.39 12.89 21.08
N ASP A 42 -3.54 13.89 20.87
CA ASP A 42 -3.66 15.19 21.54
C ASP A 42 -4.98 15.88 21.16
N ILE A 43 -5.32 15.94 19.88
CA ILE A 43 -6.60 16.49 19.40
C ILE A 43 -7.78 15.73 20.03
N THR A 44 -7.70 14.40 20.11
CA THR A 44 -8.74 13.59 20.74
C THR A 44 -8.92 13.96 22.21
N ALA A 45 -7.82 14.07 22.97
CA ALA A 45 -7.86 14.48 24.36
C ALA A 45 -8.38 15.92 24.55
N GLU A 46 -7.98 16.86 23.68
CA GLU A 46 -8.47 18.23 23.68
C GLU A 46 -9.98 18.30 23.43
N ARG A 47 -10.49 17.54 22.45
CA ARG A 47 -11.93 17.47 22.12
C ARG A 47 -12.74 16.87 23.27
N ASP A 48 -12.24 15.83 23.91
CA ASP A 48 -12.91 15.24 25.07
C ASP A 48 -12.91 16.19 26.27
N GLY A 49 -11.81 16.93 26.49
CA GLY A 49 -11.74 18.00 27.48
C GLY A 49 -12.74 19.14 27.21
N ILE A 50 -12.87 19.56 25.96
CA ILE A 50 -13.86 20.57 25.55
C ILE A 50 -15.28 20.08 25.80
N ARG A 51 -15.61 18.83 25.41
CA ARG A 51 -16.94 18.25 25.65
C ARG A 51 -17.28 18.18 27.14
N ALA A 52 -16.32 17.78 27.97
CA ALA A 52 -16.49 17.79 29.42
C ALA A 52 -16.77 19.21 29.94
N LYS A 53 -16.01 20.20 29.48
CA LYS A 53 -16.15 21.60 29.90
C LYS A 53 -17.47 22.22 29.42
N VAL A 54 -17.91 21.95 28.19
CA VAL A 54 -19.22 22.39 27.67
C VAL A 54 -20.37 21.81 28.50
N ASN A 55 -20.28 20.53 28.89
CA ASN A 55 -21.28 19.90 29.75
C ASN A 55 -21.33 20.53 31.16
N GLU A 56 -20.18 20.89 31.71
CA GLU A 56 -20.09 21.59 32.99
C GLU A 56 -20.66 23.01 32.90
N VAL A 57 -20.25 23.77 31.90
CA VAL A 57 -20.75 25.13 31.63
C VAL A 57 -22.27 25.13 31.44
N SER A 58 -22.81 24.15 30.70
CA SER A 58 -24.26 24.00 30.49
C SER A 58 -25.03 23.80 31.79
N LYS A 59 -24.49 23.01 32.74
CA LYS A 59 -25.08 22.83 34.08
C LYS A 59 -25.05 24.13 34.88
N ASN A 60 -23.92 24.83 34.85
CA ASN A 60 -23.73 26.08 35.60
C ASN A 60 -24.62 27.22 35.06
N VAL A 61 -24.78 27.33 33.74
CA VAL A 61 -25.74 28.28 33.12
C VAL A 61 -27.17 28.01 33.58
N GLY A 62 -27.57 26.73 33.63
CA GLY A 62 -28.90 26.35 34.13
C GLY A 62 -29.12 26.70 35.60
N ALA A 63 -28.08 26.60 36.44
CA ALA A 63 -28.14 26.98 37.84
C ALA A 63 -28.22 28.52 38.02
N LEU A 64 -27.38 29.28 37.32
CA LEU A 64 -27.34 30.75 37.40
C LEU A 64 -28.63 31.41 36.90
N ARG A 65 -29.24 30.88 35.84
CA ARG A 65 -30.55 31.34 35.36
C ARG A 65 -31.66 31.11 36.39
N LYS A 66 -31.59 30.02 37.16
CA LYS A 66 -32.55 29.76 38.26
C LYS A 66 -32.33 30.69 39.46
N SER A 67 -31.10 31.12 39.71
CA SER A 67 -30.79 32.08 40.80
C SER A 67 -30.96 33.54 40.40
N GLY A 68 -31.33 33.84 39.16
CA GLY A 68 -31.59 35.20 38.67
C GLY A 68 -30.35 35.99 38.25
N ASP A 69 -29.16 35.37 38.21
CA ASP A 69 -27.92 36.03 37.77
C ASP A 69 -27.74 35.85 36.25
N THR A 70 -28.42 36.70 35.50
CA THR A 70 -28.42 36.66 34.02
C THR A 70 -27.08 37.06 33.43
N THR A 71 -26.35 37.98 34.04
CA THR A 71 -25.06 38.48 33.54
C THR A 71 -23.99 37.39 33.61
N ALA A 72 -23.90 36.66 34.72
CA ALA A 72 -22.96 35.55 34.84
C ALA A 72 -23.33 34.37 33.90
N ALA A 73 -24.63 34.12 33.71
CA ALA A 73 -25.10 33.11 32.77
C ALA A 73 -24.76 33.45 31.31
N GLU A 74 -24.86 34.72 30.90
CA GLU A 74 -24.47 35.18 29.57
C GLU A 74 -22.96 35.03 29.31
N LYS A 75 -22.13 35.35 30.30
CA LYS A 75 -20.68 35.14 30.21
C LYS A 75 -20.31 33.67 30.00
N LEU A 76 -20.94 32.76 30.75
CA LEU A 76 -20.74 31.31 30.58
C LEU A 76 -21.27 30.80 29.24
N MET A 77 -22.39 31.34 28.73
CA MET A 77 -22.86 31.00 27.38
C MET A 77 -21.88 31.46 26.30
N ALA A 78 -21.22 32.61 26.47
CA ALA A 78 -20.17 33.05 25.55
C ALA A 78 -18.97 32.09 25.57
N GLU A 79 -18.49 31.70 26.75
CA GLU A 79 -17.43 30.67 26.89
C GLU A 79 -17.84 29.34 26.24
N SER A 80 -19.09 28.91 26.39
CA SER A 80 -19.59 27.70 25.72
C SER A 80 -19.58 27.80 24.20
N ARG A 81 -19.80 28.99 23.63
CA ARG A 81 -19.75 29.21 22.18
C ARG A 81 -18.30 29.15 21.68
N GLU A 82 -17.38 29.82 22.37
CA GLU A 82 -15.94 29.77 22.04
C GLU A 82 -15.40 28.33 22.10
N LEU A 83 -15.84 27.54 23.08
CA LEU A 83 -15.53 26.11 23.16
C LEU A 83 -16.09 25.32 21.98
N GLY A 84 -17.30 25.65 21.53
CA GLY A 84 -17.90 25.06 20.33
C GLY A 84 -17.12 25.37 19.05
N ASP A 85 -16.70 26.62 18.88
CA ASP A 85 -15.87 27.04 17.74
C ASP A 85 -14.50 26.34 17.75
N LYS A 86 -13.90 26.18 18.94
CA LYS A 86 -12.65 25.40 19.10
C LYS A 86 -12.85 23.92 18.76
N GLU A 87 -14.00 23.33 19.14
CA GLU A 87 -14.31 21.93 18.81
C GLU A 87 -14.41 21.72 17.29
N VAL A 88 -15.07 22.64 16.58
CA VAL A 88 -15.18 22.59 15.11
C VAL A 88 -13.81 22.71 14.47
N SER A 89 -12.95 23.62 14.95
CA SER A 89 -11.57 23.74 14.45
C SER A 89 -10.76 22.46 14.66
N LEU A 90 -10.84 21.86 15.85
CA LEU A 90 -10.13 20.62 16.17
C LEU A 90 -10.70 19.42 15.39
N ALA A 91 -11.99 19.41 15.08
CA ALA A 91 -12.58 18.38 14.23
C ALA A 91 -12.06 18.47 12.79
N GLY A 92 -11.92 19.68 12.24
CA GLY A 92 -11.30 19.88 10.92
C GLY A 92 -9.83 19.42 10.90
N GLU A 93 -9.05 19.84 11.89
CA GLU A 93 -7.65 19.43 12.02
C GLU A 93 -7.50 17.91 12.18
N TYR A 94 -8.42 17.26 12.92
CA TYR A 94 -8.43 15.81 13.07
C TYR A 94 -8.52 15.09 11.73
N GLU A 95 -9.43 15.51 10.85
CA GLU A 95 -9.60 14.90 9.53
C GLU A 95 -8.35 15.10 8.66
N GLU A 96 -7.75 16.29 8.68
CA GLU A 96 -6.52 16.59 7.95
C GLU A 96 -5.34 15.73 8.41
N VAL A 97 -5.10 15.65 9.73
CA VAL A 97 -4.02 14.85 10.30
C VAL A 97 -4.26 13.35 10.10
N SER A 98 -5.51 12.91 10.17
CA SER A 98 -5.90 11.50 9.92
C SER A 98 -5.64 11.10 8.46
N ALA A 99 -6.03 11.95 7.52
CA ALA A 99 -5.76 11.74 6.09
C ALA A 99 -4.25 11.73 5.80
N ALA A 100 -3.49 12.69 6.36
CA ALA A 100 -2.04 12.75 6.22
C ALA A 100 -1.35 11.49 6.78
N LEU A 101 -1.78 11.03 7.97
CA LEU A 101 -1.25 9.81 8.57
C LEU A 101 -1.53 8.60 7.70
N ARG A 102 -2.75 8.48 7.18
CA ARG A 102 -3.12 7.39 6.27
C ARG A 102 -2.26 7.38 5.01
N ASP A 103 -2.02 8.53 4.38
CA ASP A 103 -1.19 8.61 3.16
C ASP A 103 0.26 8.17 3.44
N VAL A 104 0.87 8.66 4.51
CA VAL A 104 2.23 8.24 4.92
C VAL A 104 2.27 6.72 5.15
N LEU A 105 1.31 6.17 5.89
CA LEU A 105 1.26 4.75 6.19
C LEU A 105 1.00 3.87 4.95
N LEU A 106 0.31 4.37 3.92
CA LEU A 106 0.13 3.66 2.65
C LEU A 106 1.42 3.58 1.83
N ARG A 107 2.33 4.54 1.99
CA ARG A 107 3.60 4.61 1.25
C ARG A 107 4.74 3.87 1.94
N LEU A 108 4.66 3.74 3.27
CA LEU A 108 5.65 2.98 4.05
C LEU A 108 5.64 1.50 3.63
N PRO A 109 6.80 0.93 3.23
CA PRO A 109 6.89 -0.47 2.90
C PRO A 109 6.76 -1.34 4.16
N ASN A 110 6.44 -2.62 3.98
CA ASN A 110 6.34 -3.54 5.11
C ASN A 110 7.67 -3.65 5.90
N VAL A 111 7.58 -3.89 7.21
CA VAL A 111 8.74 -4.09 8.08
C VAL A 111 9.42 -5.41 7.68
N PRO A 112 10.73 -5.41 7.34
CA PRO A 112 11.44 -6.65 7.03
C PRO A 112 11.41 -7.63 8.19
N HIS A 113 11.34 -8.93 7.89
CA HIS A 113 11.51 -9.97 8.92
C HIS A 113 12.93 -9.89 9.52
N PRO A 114 13.13 -10.18 10.83
CA PRO A 114 14.44 -10.09 11.46
C PRO A 114 15.55 -10.94 10.83
N GLU A 115 15.19 -12.00 10.09
CA GLU A 115 16.14 -12.85 9.36
C GLU A 115 16.56 -12.28 7.99
N VAL A 116 15.90 -11.21 7.52
CA VAL A 116 16.29 -10.56 6.26
C VAL A 116 17.66 -9.91 6.43
N VAL A 117 18.59 -10.35 5.59
CA VAL A 117 19.96 -9.82 5.55
C VAL A 117 19.93 -8.37 5.06
N LYS A 118 20.77 -7.52 5.66
CA LYS A 118 20.98 -6.15 5.18
C LYS A 118 21.72 -6.18 3.85
N GLY A 119 21.22 -5.44 2.87
CA GLY A 119 21.87 -5.29 1.58
C GLY A 119 21.51 -3.96 0.91
N VAL A 120 22.40 -3.50 0.05
CA VAL A 120 22.26 -2.28 -0.77
C VAL A 120 21.65 -2.60 -2.13
N GLY A 121 21.87 -3.82 -2.64
CA GLY A 121 21.45 -4.24 -3.96
C GLY A 121 21.34 -5.75 -4.13
N ASP A 122 20.95 -6.16 -5.33
CA ASP A 122 20.71 -7.55 -5.70
C ASP A 122 21.97 -8.44 -5.66
N THR A 123 23.15 -7.87 -5.83
CA THR A 123 24.45 -8.56 -5.75
C THR A 123 24.75 -9.14 -4.36
N GLU A 124 24.07 -8.67 -3.32
CA GLU A 124 24.26 -9.13 -1.94
C GLU A 124 23.19 -10.14 -1.50
N ASN A 125 22.29 -10.54 -2.40
CA ASN A 125 21.28 -11.55 -2.10
C ASN A 125 21.96 -12.92 -1.83
N PRO A 126 21.72 -13.54 -0.67
CA PRO A 126 22.31 -14.83 -0.35
C PRO A 126 21.70 -15.94 -1.22
N VAL A 127 22.54 -16.80 -1.79
CA VAL A 127 22.09 -17.99 -2.52
C VAL A 127 21.78 -19.09 -1.52
N ILE A 128 20.49 -19.35 -1.29
CA ILE A 128 20.03 -20.38 -0.33
C ILE A 128 19.96 -21.77 -0.97
N LYS A 129 19.43 -21.84 -2.19
CA LYS A 129 19.42 -23.03 -3.04
C LYS A 129 19.74 -22.59 -4.45
N GLY A 130 20.83 -23.12 -4.98
CA GLY A 130 21.29 -22.82 -6.33
C GLY A 130 20.76 -23.82 -7.35
N PRO A 131 20.97 -23.55 -8.64
CA PRO A 131 20.65 -24.52 -9.67
C PRO A 131 21.38 -25.84 -9.40
N VAL A 132 20.62 -26.93 -9.31
CA VAL A 132 21.20 -28.26 -9.15
C VAL A 132 21.80 -28.65 -10.50
N ASN A 133 23.10 -28.95 -10.54
CA ASN A 133 23.84 -29.41 -11.73
C ASN A 133 23.93 -28.40 -12.91
N MET A 134 23.93 -27.09 -12.67
CA MET A 134 24.21 -26.15 -13.76
C MET A 134 25.67 -26.25 -14.23
N PRO A 135 25.91 -26.37 -15.55
CA PRO A 135 27.26 -26.28 -16.10
C PRO A 135 27.92 -24.94 -15.72
N SER A 136 29.20 -24.99 -15.36
CA SER A 136 29.99 -23.77 -15.11
C SER A 136 30.18 -22.92 -16.37
N THR A 137 30.05 -23.53 -17.55
CA THR A 137 30.12 -22.86 -18.84
C THR A 137 29.22 -23.57 -19.85
N PHE A 138 28.72 -22.79 -20.82
CA PHE A 138 28.01 -23.31 -21.99
C PHE A 138 28.89 -23.17 -23.24
N PRO A 139 28.80 -24.09 -24.21
CA PRO A 139 29.38 -23.90 -25.55
C PRO A 139 28.83 -22.65 -26.24
N GLU A 140 29.61 -22.06 -27.15
CA GLU A 140 29.25 -20.79 -27.80
C GLU A 140 27.91 -20.85 -28.55
N TYR A 141 27.61 -21.97 -29.20
CA TYR A 141 26.34 -22.15 -29.93
C TYR A 141 25.10 -22.18 -29.02
N GLN A 142 25.27 -22.34 -27.70
CA GLN A 142 24.18 -22.27 -26.71
C GLN A 142 24.05 -20.89 -26.07
N ARG A 143 24.98 -19.97 -26.35
CA ARG A 143 24.97 -18.58 -25.85
C ARG A 143 24.27 -17.64 -26.82
N VAL A 144 23.22 -18.12 -27.47
CA VAL A 144 22.40 -17.31 -28.38
C VAL A 144 21.25 -16.73 -27.57
N ALA A 145 21.03 -15.43 -27.70
CA ALA A 145 19.95 -14.79 -26.99
C ALA A 145 18.58 -15.32 -27.48
N HIS A 146 17.62 -15.36 -26.57
CA HIS A 146 16.32 -15.97 -26.85
C HIS A 146 15.57 -15.22 -27.97
N TRP A 147 15.75 -13.91 -28.12
CA TRP A 147 15.12 -13.12 -29.18
C TRP A 147 15.64 -13.46 -30.57
N ASP A 148 16.94 -13.73 -30.72
CA ASP A 148 17.53 -14.14 -32.00
C ASP A 148 17.06 -15.54 -32.39
N THR A 149 17.09 -16.47 -31.42
CA THR A 149 16.61 -17.84 -31.60
C THR A 149 15.13 -17.87 -31.99
N ALA A 150 14.29 -17.11 -31.28
CA ALA A 150 12.86 -17.08 -31.53
C ALA A 150 12.50 -16.43 -32.87
N THR A 151 13.27 -15.43 -33.30
CA THR A 151 13.12 -14.81 -34.64
C THR A 151 13.50 -15.80 -35.73
N ALA A 152 14.64 -16.49 -35.60
CA ALA A 152 15.10 -17.49 -36.57
C ALA A 152 14.11 -18.66 -36.72
N LEU A 153 13.45 -19.07 -35.63
CA LEU A 153 12.41 -20.10 -35.64
C LEU A 153 11.05 -19.59 -36.13
N GLY A 154 10.87 -18.28 -36.33
CA GLY A 154 9.60 -17.67 -36.73
C GLY A 154 8.50 -17.75 -35.67
N ILE A 155 8.88 -17.90 -34.39
CA ILE A 155 7.95 -18.05 -33.27
C ILE A 155 7.69 -16.75 -32.49
N LEU A 156 8.49 -15.72 -32.72
CA LEU A 156 8.25 -14.34 -32.28
C LEU A 156 8.26 -13.38 -33.49
N ASP A 157 7.31 -12.45 -33.51
CA ASP A 157 7.12 -11.43 -34.55
C ASP A 157 7.00 -10.04 -33.90
N ASN A 158 8.13 -9.57 -33.39
CA ASN A 158 8.21 -8.31 -32.65
C ASN A 158 7.99 -7.08 -33.55
N GLU A 159 8.34 -7.17 -34.84
CA GLU A 159 8.08 -6.09 -35.81
C GLU A 159 6.59 -5.77 -35.89
N ARG A 160 5.74 -6.80 -36.05
CA ARG A 160 4.29 -6.60 -36.08
C ARG A 160 3.74 -6.21 -34.71
N ALA A 161 4.29 -6.75 -33.61
CA ALA A 161 3.87 -6.36 -32.26
C ALA A 161 4.10 -4.86 -32.02
N VAL A 162 5.29 -4.34 -32.38
CA VAL A 162 5.62 -2.92 -32.28
C VAL A 162 4.73 -2.07 -33.18
N LYS A 163 4.43 -2.53 -34.38
CA LYS A 163 3.48 -1.83 -35.27
C LYS A 163 2.08 -1.70 -34.65
N ILE A 164 1.62 -2.69 -33.87
CA ILE A 164 0.27 -2.72 -33.29
C ILE A 164 0.21 -1.95 -31.97
N SER A 165 1.22 -2.10 -31.11
CA SER A 165 1.15 -1.69 -29.69
C SER A 165 2.33 -0.84 -29.22
N GLY A 166 3.35 -0.61 -30.06
CA GLY A 166 4.56 0.13 -29.69
C GLY A 166 5.65 -0.72 -29.04
N ALA A 167 6.68 -0.07 -28.52
CA ALA A 167 7.83 -0.75 -27.89
C ALA A 167 7.40 -1.61 -26.68
N MET A 168 8.22 -2.61 -26.34
CA MET A 168 7.99 -3.57 -25.23
C MET A 168 6.80 -4.53 -25.40
N PHE A 169 6.14 -4.55 -26.56
CA PHE A 169 5.19 -5.59 -26.93
C PHE A 169 5.84 -6.67 -27.80
N THR A 170 5.43 -7.92 -27.61
CA THR A 170 5.88 -9.08 -28.41
C THR A 170 4.68 -9.86 -28.90
N MET A 171 4.81 -10.53 -30.05
CA MET A 171 3.75 -11.37 -30.62
C MET A 171 4.30 -12.76 -30.89
N GLN A 172 3.72 -13.76 -30.25
CA GLN A 172 4.08 -15.16 -30.44
C GLN A 172 3.31 -15.78 -31.61
N ARG A 173 3.95 -16.66 -32.37
CA ARG A 173 3.37 -17.31 -33.56
C ARG A 173 3.63 -18.81 -33.56
N GLY A 174 2.70 -19.56 -34.17
CA GLY A 174 2.83 -21.00 -34.41
C GLY A 174 3.22 -21.78 -33.15
N ALA A 175 4.40 -22.42 -33.20
CA ALA A 175 4.93 -23.19 -32.09
C ALA A 175 5.20 -22.34 -30.83
N GLY A 176 5.56 -21.06 -30.96
CA GLY A 176 5.75 -20.16 -29.81
C GLY A 176 4.47 -19.91 -29.04
N ALA A 177 3.38 -19.61 -29.75
CA ALA A 177 2.06 -19.44 -29.14
C ALA A 177 1.54 -20.74 -28.50
N THR A 178 1.84 -21.88 -29.12
CA THR A 178 1.52 -23.20 -28.56
C THR A 178 2.31 -23.47 -27.27
N LEU A 179 3.61 -23.17 -27.27
CA LEU A 179 4.48 -23.35 -26.10
C LEU A 179 4.04 -22.47 -24.93
N ALA A 180 3.73 -21.19 -25.17
CA ALA A 180 3.29 -20.29 -24.10
C ALA A 180 2.00 -20.79 -23.41
N ARG A 181 1.00 -21.22 -24.20
CA ARG A 181 -0.22 -21.83 -23.66
C ARG A 181 0.08 -23.14 -22.91
N ALA A 182 0.97 -23.98 -23.44
CA ALA A 182 1.34 -25.24 -22.80
C ALA A 182 2.06 -25.02 -21.45
N LEU A 183 2.92 -24.01 -21.34
CA LEU A 183 3.59 -23.65 -20.09
C LEU A 183 2.59 -23.16 -19.04
N CYS A 184 1.60 -22.33 -19.43
CA CYS A 184 0.53 -21.93 -18.53
C CYS A 184 -0.27 -23.14 -18.02
N GLN A 185 -0.70 -24.04 -18.92
CA GLN A 185 -1.45 -25.24 -18.53
C GLN A 185 -0.62 -26.15 -17.61
N TYR A 186 0.64 -26.38 -17.96
CA TYR A 186 1.54 -27.18 -17.16
C TYR A 186 1.69 -26.63 -15.73
N ALA A 187 1.82 -25.31 -15.58
CA ALA A 187 1.89 -24.68 -14.27
C ALA A 187 0.59 -24.84 -13.46
N LEU A 188 -0.58 -24.74 -14.10
CA LEU A 188 -1.87 -24.97 -13.45
C LEU A 188 -2.02 -26.43 -13.00
N ASP A 189 -1.79 -27.38 -13.90
CA ASP A 189 -1.93 -28.82 -13.64
C ASP A 189 -0.98 -29.27 -12.51
N MET A 190 0.26 -28.76 -12.48
CA MET A 190 1.24 -29.08 -11.44
C MET A 190 0.81 -28.63 -10.04
N ASN A 191 -0.11 -27.66 -9.94
CA ASN A 191 -0.57 -27.09 -8.68
C ASN A 191 -2.00 -27.53 -8.30
N ALA A 192 -2.68 -28.30 -9.15
CA ALA A 192 -4.11 -28.62 -9.02
C ALA A 192 -4.45 -29.40 -7.73
N ASP A 193 -3.54 -30.22 -7.21
CA ASP A 193 -3.76 -30.98 -5.98
C ASP A 193 -3.58 -30.14 -4.70
N ALA A 194 -2.92 -28.97 -4.81
CA ALA A 194 -2.56 -28.13 -3.66
C ALA A 194 -3.36 -26.83 -3.59
N PHE A 195 -3.92 -26.36 -4.70
CA PHE A 195 -4.58 -25.06 -4.79
C PHE A 195 -5.88 -25.13 -5.59
N GLU A 196 -6.85 -24.30 -5.21
CA GLU A 196 -8.03 -24.03 -6.05
C GLU A 196 -7.62 -23.15 -7.24
N GLU A 197 -7.92 -23.59 -8.45
CA GLU A 197 -7.71 -22.77 -9.65
C GLU A 197 -8.80 -21.70 -9.76
N ILE A 198 -8.38 -20.43 -9.79
CA ILE A 198 -9.28 -19.28 -9.92
C ILE A 198 -8.81 -18.41 -11.09
N ARG A 199 -9.77 -18.02 -11.95
CA ARG A 199 -9.56 -17.00 -12.98
C ARG A 199 -10.15 -15.66 -12.51
N PRO A 200 -9.35 -14.76 -11.94
CA PRO A 200 -9.87 -13.49 -11.42
C PRO A 200 -10.12 -12.44 -12.52
N PRO A 201 -10.85 -11.34 -12.22
CA PRO A 201 -10.91 -10.16 -13.08
C PRO A 201 -9.51 -9.59 -13.39
N SER A 202 -9.32 -9.08 -14.60
CA SER A 202 -8.05 -8.43 -15.01
C SER A 202 -8.05 -6.92 -14.87
N LEU A 203 -9.24 -6.35 -14.61
CA LEU A 203 -9.46 -4.94 -14.32
C LEU A 203 -10.05 -4.84 -12.92
N VAL A 204 -9.43 -4.05 -12.04
CA VAL A 204 -9.79 -3.97 -10.63
C VAL A 204 -9.89 -2.52 -10.16
N THR A 205 -10.60 -2.30 -9.05
CA THR A 205 -10.80 -0.97 -8.48
C THR A 205 -9.52 -0.42 -7.84
N THR A 206 -9.46 0.90 -7.67
CA THR A 206 -8.41 1.58 -6.89
C THR A 206 -8.23 0.97 -5.49
N ALA A 207 -9.32 0.57 -4.83
CA ALA A 207 -9.28 -0.06 -3.52
C ALA A 207 -8.51 -1.40 -3.53
N THR A 208 -8.67 -2.19 -4.59
CA THR A 208 -7.98 -3.49 -4.75
C THR A 208 -6.47 -3.29 -4.86
N LEU A 209 -6.01 -2.40 -5.74
CA LEU A 209 -4.57 -2.14 -5.90
C LEU A 209 -3.95 -1.40 -4.70
N THR A 210 -4.76 -0.62 -3.96
CA THR A 210 -4.32 -0.01 -2.71
C THR A 210 -4.09 -1.07 -1.63
N ALA A 211 -4.99 -2.05 -1.53
CA ALA A 211 -4.90 -3.12 -0.53
C ALA A 211 -3.67 -4.01 -0.73
N THR A 212 -3.32 -4.31 -1.99
CA THR A 212 -2.15 -5.14 -2.33
C THR A 212 -0.84 -4.34 -2.50
N GLY A 213 -0.87 -3.03 -2.23
CA GLY A 213 0.32 -2.19 -2.13
C GLY A 213 0.87 -1.65 -3.45
N GLN A 214 0.16 -1.83 -4.58
CA GLN A 214 0.53 -1.23 -5.86
C GLN A 214 0.24 0.27 -5.85
N LEU A 215 -0.91 0.68 -5.32
CA LEU A 215 -1.27 2.09 -5.15
C LEU A 215 -1.04 2.56 -3.71
N PRO A 216 -0.63 3.83 -3.50
CA PRO A 216 -0.40 4.87 -4.52
C PRO A 216 1.01 4.86 -5.14
N LYS A 217 1.92 3.98 -4.69
CA LYS A 217 3.36 4.06 -4.98
C LYS A 217 3.72 3.85 -6.46
N PHE A 218 3.02 2.95 -7.15
CA PHE A 218 3.31 2.56 -8.53
C PHE A 218 2.20 3.03 -9.49
N ALA A 219 1.51 4.12 -9.15
CA ALA A 219 0.43 4.67 -9.98
C ALA A 219 0.93 5.05 -11.38
N ASP A 220 2.14 5.61 -11.48
CA ASP A 220 2.74 6.05 -12.75
C ASP A 220 3.16 4.88 -13.65
N ASP A 221 3.35 3.69 -13.07
CA ASP A 221 3.74 2.47 -13.79
C ASP A 221 2.53 1.60 -14.18
N ALA A 222 1.33 1.94 -13.71
CA ALA A 222 0.12 1.13 -13.88
C ALA A 222 -0.78 1.66 -15.00
N TYR A 223 -1.37 0.75 -15.78
CA TYR A 223 -2.40 1.10 -16.77
C TYR A 223 -3.76 1.26 -16.10
N SER A 224 -4.46 2.36 -16.39
CA SER A 224 -5.81 2.66 -15.88
C SER A 224 -6.81 2.99 -16.98
N ILE A 225 -8.09 2.81 -16.67
CA ILE A 225 -9.25 3.23 -17.44
C ILE A 225 -9.98 4.26 -16.58
N GLU A 226 -9.60 5.52 -16.71
CA GLU A 226 -10.06 6.63 -15.85
C GLU A 226 -11.59 6.76 -15.78
N ARG A 227 -12.28 6.56 -16.91
CA ARG A 227 -13.74 6.69 -17.00
C ARG A 227 -14.47 5.77 -16.01
N ASP A 228 -13.89 4.61 -15.72
CA ASP A 228 -14.54 3.54 -14.98
C ASP A 228 -13.87 3.29 -13.61
N ASP A 229 -12.84 4.05 -13.23
CA ASP A 229 -11.98 3.84 -12.04
C ASP A 229 -11.45 2.39 -11.94
N LEU A 230 -10.98 1.87 -13.08
CA LEU A 230 -10.44 0.52 -13.18
C LEU A 230 -8.96 0.54 -13.57
N TRP A 231 -8.22 -0.41 -13.04
CA TRP A 231 -6.79 -0.59 -13.27
C TRP A 231 -6.51 -1.98 -13.81
N CYS A 232 -5.63 -2.07 -14.81
CA CYS A 232 -5.10 -3.35 -15.26
C CYS A 232 -4.21 -3.94 -14.17
N ILE A 233 -4.48 -5.18 -13.78
CA ILE A 233 -3.66 -5.86 -12.77
C ILE A 233 -2.23 -6.10 -13.32
N PRO A 234 -1.18 -5.81 -12.54
CA PRO A 234 0.18 -6.22 -12.91
C PRO A 234 0.44 -7.70 -12.63
N THR A 235 -0.39 -8.32 -11.78
CA THR A 235 -0.32 -9.73 -11.37
C THR A 235 -1.68 -10.20 -10.86
N ALA A 236 -1.96 -11.51 -10.97
CA ALA A 236 -3.17 -12.12 -10.40
C ALA A 236 -3.24 -11.97 -8.87
N GLU A 237 -2.09 -11.80 -8.19
CA GLU A 237 -1.99 -11.57 -6.75
C GLU A 237 -2.93 -10.45 -6.27
N SER A 238 -3.02 -9.34 -7.02
CA SER A 238 -3.85 -8.20 -6.66
C SER A 238 -5.33 -8.58 -6.48
N SER A 239 -5.84 -9.39 -7.42
CA SER A 239 -7.23 -9.82 -7.41
C SER A 239 -7.46 -10.98 -6.45
N LEU A 240 -6.55 -11.97 -6.44
CA LEU A 240 -6.70 -13.17 -5.62
C LEU A 240 -6.61 -12.85 -4.12
N THR A 241 -5.66 -11.99 -3.72
CA THR A 241 -5.52 -11.54 -2.32
C THR A 241 -6.77 -10.80 -1.83
N SER A 242 -7.50 -10.16 -2.76
CA SER A 242 -8.67 -9.34 -2.45
C SER A 242 -10.00 -10.10 -2.51
N ILE A 243 -10.00 -11.42 -2.76
CA ILE A 243 -11.22 -12.23 -2.77
C ILE A 243 -12.00 -12.08 -1.46
N HIS A 244 -11.29 -12.06 -0.34
CA HIS A 244 -11.87 -11.92 1.01
C HIS A 244 -11.81 -10.48 1.55
N ALA A 245 -11.67 -9.48 0.67
CA ALA A 245 -11.61 -8.09 1.11
C ALA A 245 -12.94 -7.66 1.76
N GLY A 246 -12.88 -7.23 3.01
CA GLY A 246 -14.07 -6.83 3.78
C GLY A 246 -14.87 -8.01 4.36
N GLU A 247 -14.33 -9.22 4.29
CA GLU A 247 -14.89 -10.42 4.91
C GLU A 247 -14.13 -10.74 6.22
N VAL A 248 -14.80 -11.39 7.17
CA VAL A 248 -14.26 -11.83 8.48
C VAL A 248 -14.24 -13.35 8.55
#